data_AF-D2R923-F1
#
_entry.id   AF-D2R923-F1
#
_cell.length_a   1.000
_cell.length_b   1.000
_cell.length_c   1.000
_cell.angle_alpha   90.00
_cell.angle_beta   90.00
_cell.angle_gamma   90.00
#
_symmetry.space_group_name_H-M   'P 1'
#
loop_
_entity.id
_entity.type
_entity.pdbx_description
1 polymer ?
#
loop_
_entity_poly.entity_id
_entity_poly.type
_entity_poly.pdbx_seq_one_letter_code
_entity_poly.pdbx_strand_id
1 'polypeptide(L)'
;MNQHAYRYCRPKKLIVPLCLIVSCLVSMHVSAQSAERQPNFVVILADDLGYGDLGCCGAKDIATPHIDKMAREGAKFNVCYVAPVCSPTRASLMTGTHPTRVGIGGVLFPRNNHGLNPNEITLPELLKRQDYATAIIGKWHLGNQDMFQPLNHGFDYWYGTPASNSQGFDPKIKQYAEDCFWREGYTRESIRTMNEAPCPLVRNNIVIEVPADQTHFTQRYTRESAAQAAQRDPQAADESGAGKTTRYRDAL
;
A
#
# COMPACT_ATOMS: atom_id res chain seq x y z
N MET A 1 78.15 -32.51 49.53
CA MET A 1 76.79 -32.22 50.04
C MET A 1 76.61 -30.72 49.98
N ASN A 2 75.68 -30.07 49.28
CA ASN A 2 74.50 -30.47 48.52
C ASN A 2 74.29 -29.44 47.39
N GLN A 3 73.84 -29.90 46.23
CA GLN A 3 73.36 -29.05 45.14
C GLN A 3 71.87 -28.75 45.36
N HIS A 4 71.45 -27.48 45.29
CA HIS A 4 70.04 -27.13 45.12
C HIS A 4 69.90 -26.11 43.99
N ALA A 5 69.39 -26.60 42.85
CA ALA A 5 69.02 -25.82 41.69
C ALA A 5 67.58 -25.30 41.84
N TYR A 6 67.39 -23.98 41.79
CA TYR A 6 66.07 -23.36 41.70
C TYR A 6 65.65 -23.27 40.23
N ARG A 7 64.61 -24.03 39.85
CA ARG A 7 63.96 -23.95 38.53
C ARG A 7 62.92 -22.84 38.53
N TYR A 8 63.10 -21.84 37.66
CA TYR A 8 62.06 -20.88 37.30
C TYR A 8 60.95 -21.57 36.48
N CYS A 9 59.73 -21.64 37.03
CA CYS A 9 58.56 -22.11 36.30
C CYS A 9 57.94 -20.92 35.53
N ARG A 10 58.04 -20.91 34.20
CA ARG A 10 57.32 -19.93 33.36
C ARG A 10 55.82 -20.27 33.36
N PRO A 11 54.90 -19.33 33.66
CA PRO A 11 53.48 -19.56 33.48
C PRO A 11 53.19 -19.62 31.98
N LYS A 12 53.05 -20.83 31.45
CA LYS A 12 52.53 -21.06 30.10
C LYS A 12 51.13 -21.65 30.25
N LYS A 13 50.19 -21.14 29.43
CA LYS A 13 48.94 -21.79 29.01
C LYS A 13 47.63 -21.44 29.76
N LEU A 14 47.38 -20.16 30.10
CA LEU A 14 46.00 -19.73 30.45
C LEU A 14 45.38 -18.69 29.49
N ILE A 15 46.14 -18.14 28.55
CA ILE A 15 45.67 -17.10 27.61
C ILE A 15 44.92 -17.71 26.39
N VAL A 16 45.34 -18.90 25.96
CA VAL A 16 44.75 -19.59 24.80
C VAL A 16 43.27 -20.00 24.98
N PRO A 17 42.81 -20.54 26.14
CA PRO A 17 41.41 -20.92 26.29
C PRO A 17 40.47 -19.71 26.38
N LEU A 18 40.93 -18.57 26.89
CA LEU A 18 40.13 -17.35 27.00
C LEU A 18 39.87 -16.71 25.63
N CYS A 19 40.87 -16.66 24.74
CA CYS A 19 40.69 -16.16 23.37
C CYS A 19 39.76 -17.04 22.53
N LEU A 20 39.75 -18.36 22.76
CA LEU A 20 38.84 -19.30 22.06
C LEU A 20 37.38 -19.13 22.51
N ILE A 21 37.14 -18.87 23.79
CA ILE A 21 35.80 -18.63 24.33
C ILE A 21 35.26 -17.27 23.86
N VAL A 22 36.08 -16.21 23.87
CA VAL A 22 35.68 -14.89 23.36
C VAL A 22 35.40 -14.95 21.84
N SER A 23 36.22 -15.68 21.08
CA SER A 23 35.99 -15.90 19.65
C SER A 23 34.66 -16.62 19.36
N CYS A 24 34.34 -17.68 20.13
CA CYS A 24 33.04 -18.37 20.00
C CYS A 24 31.85 -17.48 20.35
N LEU A 25 31.96 -16.64 21.38
CA LEU A 25 30.88 -15.72 21.77
C LEU A 25 30.66 -14.59 20.75
N VAL A 26 31.72 -14.11 20.10
CA VAL A 26 31.64 -13.11 19.02
C VAL A 26 31.02 -13.73 17.75
N SER A 27 31.38 -14.96 17.39
CA SER A 27 30.76 -15.66 16.27
C SER A 27 29.27 -15.96 16.48
N MET A 28 28.83 -16.20 17.73
CA MET A 28 27.41 -16.35 18.05
C MET A 28 26.63 -15.03 17.98
N HIS A 29 27.25 -13.88 18.22
CA HIS A 29 26.61 -12.57 18.08
C HIS A 29 26.48 -12.11 16.61
N VAL A 30 27.44 -12.45 15.75
CA VAL A 30 27.42 -12.05 14.33
C VAL A 30 26.33 -12.80 13.54
N SER A 31 25.99 -14.03 13.92
CA SER A 31 24.93 -14.79 13.24
C SER A 31 23.51 -14.34 13.59
N ALA A 32 23.34 -13.45 14.57
CA ALA A 32 22.02 -12.99 15.02
C ALA A 32 21.50 -11.74 14.28
N GLN A 33 22.29 -11.19 13.33
CA GLN A 33 22.00 -9.88 12.72
C GLN A 33 21.75 -9.91 11.20
N SER A 34 21.27 -11.04 10.67
CA SER A 34 20.51 -11.02 9.42
C SER A 34 19.20 -11.78 9.60
N ALA A 35 18.32 -11.24 10.44
CA ALA A 35 16.91 -11.50 10.21
C ALA A 35 16.63 -10.99 8.78
N GLU A 36 16.45 -11.91 7.82
CA GLU A 36 16.02 -11.54 6.48
C GLU A 36 14.75 -10.71 6.64
N ARG A 37 14.86 -9.41 6.37
CA ARG A 37 13.70 -8.52 6.41
C ARG A 37 12.73 -9.03 5.37
N GLN A 38 11.51 -9.32 5.80
CA GLN A 38 10.41 -9.65 4.90
C GLN A 38 10.31 -8.57 3.79
N PRO A 39 10.13 -8.95 2.52
CA PRO A 39 10.09 -7.98 1.43
C PRO A 39 8.83 -7.14 1.51
N ASN A 40 8.92 -5.86 1.16
CA ASN A 40 7.76 -4.99 1.00
C ASN A 40 7.04 -5.29 -0.32
N PHE A 41 5.71 -5.44 -0.28
CA PHE A 41 4.88 -5.58 -1.47
C PHE A 41 4.24 -4.24 -1.84
N VAL A 42 4.58 -3.70 -3.01
CA VAL A 42 3.95 -2.49 -3.57
C VAL A 42 3.30 -2.84 -4.89
N VAL A 43 1.96 -2.81 -4.92
CA VAL A 43 1.17 -3.09 -6.12
C VAL A 43 0.64 -1.78 -6.70
N ILE A 44 1.11 -1.42 -7.89
CA ILE A 44 0.63 -0.26 -8.64
C ILE A 44 -0.37 -0.75 -9.69
N LEU A 45 -1.65 -0.44 -9.50
CA LEU A 45 -2.71 -0.75 -10.45
C LEU A 45 -3.20 0.53 -11.12
N ALA A 46 -2.79 0.75 -12.37
CA ALA A 46 -3.32 1.83 -13.19
C ALA A 46 -4.79 1.57 -13.57
N ASP A 47 -5.54 2.65 -13.84
CA ASP A 47 -6.94 2.59 -14.24
C ASP A 47 -7.03 3.06 -15.71
N ASP A 48 -7.64 2.25 -16.56
CA ASP A 48 -7.81 2.49 -18.00
C ASP A 48 -6.51 2.78 -18.78
N LEU A 49 -5.40 2.16 -18.38
CA LEU A 49 -4.11 2.22 -19.09
C LEU A 49 -4.07 1.18 -20.22
N GLY A 50 -3.91 1.64 -21.46
CA GLY A 50 -3.73 0.82 -22.64
C GLY A 50 -2.32 0.24 -22.76
N TYR A 51 -2.19 -0.88 -23.47
CA TYR A 51 -0.90 -1.51 -23.71
C TYR A 51 0.09 -0.56 -24.41
N GLY A 52 -0.39 0.27 -25.34
CA GLY A 52 0.41 1.18 -26.14
C GLY A 52 0.76 2.53 -25.48
N ASP A 53 0.35 2.77 -24.22
CA ASP A 53 0.50 4.09 -23.57
C ASP A 53 1.88 4.29 -22.92
N LEU A 54 2.65 3.21 -22.75
CA LEU A 54 3.97 3.25 -22.10
C LEU A 54 5.10 3.30 -23.14
N GLY A 55 6.17 4.04 -22.83
CA GLY A 55 7.35 4.13 -23.70
C GLY A 55 7.99 2.76 -23.94
N CYS A 56 8.08 1.94 -22.89
CA CYS A 56 8.55 0.56 -22.94
C CYS A 56 7.63 -0.40 -23.73
N CYS A 57 6.45 0.07 -24.15
CA CYS A 57 5.50 -0.63 -25.01
C CYS A 57 5.31 0.04 -26.39
N GLY A 58 6.08 1.09 -26.70
CA GLY A 58 6.13 1.72 -28.02
C GLY A 58 5.46 3.09 -28.13
N ALA A 59 4.95 3.67 -27.03
CA ALA A 59 4.44 5.04 -27.02
C ALA A 59 5.53 6.03 -27.46
N LYS A 60 5.14 7.06 -28.24
CA LYS A 60 6.07 8.10 -28.72
C LYS A 60 5.71 9.51 -28.24
N ASP A 61 4.50 9.68 -27.74
CA ASP A 61 3.85 10.93 -27.37
C ASP A 61 3.64 11.07 -25.86
N ILE A 62 3.67 9.96 -25.10
CA ILE A 62 3.53 9.96 -23.64
C ILE A 62 4.88 9.67 -22.98
N ALA A 63 5.38 10.62 -22.19
CA ALA A 63 6.62 10.45 -21.44
C ALA A 63 6.38 9.63 -20.16
N THR A 64 6.96 8.43 -20.08
CA THR A 64 6.83 7.53 -18.91
C THR A 64 8.20 7.08 -18.34
N PRO A 65 9.16 8.00 -18.14
CA PRO A 65 10.57 7.66 -17.89
C PRO A 65 10.80 6.78 -16.65
N HIS A 66 9.97 6.92 -15.61
CA HIS A 66 10.07 6.11 -14.40
C HIS A 66 9.55 4.67 -14.60
N ILE A 67 8.49 4.49 -15.38
CA ILE A 67 7.97 3.16 -15.73
C ILE A 67 8.92 2.48 -16.73
N ASP A 68 9.45 3.23 -17.69
CA ASP A 68 10.45 2.74 -18.63
C ASP A 68 11.73 2.28 -17.92
N LYS A 69 12.17 3.03 -16.91
CA LYS A 69 13.28 2.65 -16.03
C LYS A 69 12.94 1.37 -15.25
N MET A 70 11.76 1.27 -14.65
CA MET A 70 11.30 0.08 -13.93
C MET A 70 11.28 -1.16 -14.83
N ALA A 71 10.80 -1.03 -16.07
CA ALA A 71 10.78 -2.13 -17.04
C ALA A 71 12.19 -2.58 -17.46
N ARG A 72 13.15 -1.66 -17.54
CA ARG A 72 14.56 -1.93 -17.89
C ARG A 72 15.35 -2.55 -16.73
N GLU A 73 15.05 -2.15 -15.50
CA GLU A 73 15.74 -2.63 -14.29
C GLU A 73 15.09 -3.88 -13.68
N GLY A 74 13.86 -4.20 -14.08
CA GLY A 74 13.10 -5.34 -13.58
C GLY A 74 12.67 -6.30 -14.70
N ALA A 75 11.49 -6.89 -14.51
CA ALA A 75 10.87 -7.79 -15.48
C ALA A 75 9.70 -7.10 -16.18
N LYS A 76 9.59 -7.29 -17.49
CA LYS A 76 8.46 -6.83 -18.32
C LYS A 76 7.75 -8.00 -18.96
N PHE A 77 6.44 -8.08 -18.80
CA PHE A 77 5.60 -9.06 -19.48
C PHE A 77 5.01 -8.44 -20.75
N ASN A 78 5.31 -9.02 -21.92
CA ASN A 78 4.66 -8.62 -23.18
C ASN A 78 3.24 -9.19 -23.31
N VAL A 79 2.90 -10.18 -22.48
CA VAL A 79 1.62 -10.87 -22.46
C VAL A 79 1.16 -10.97 -21.01
N CYS A 80 0.22 -10.10 -20.62
CA CYS A 80 -0.38 -10.05 -19.29
C CYS A 80 -1.86 -9.70 -19.45
N TYR A 81 -2.76 -10.45 -18.81
CA TYR A 81 -4.20 -10.34 -19.03
C TYR A 81 -4.95 -10.04 -17.73
N VAL A 82 -6.05 -9.31 -17.90
CA VAL A 82 -7.00 -8.95 -16.84
C VAL A 82 -8.43 -9.12 -17.36
N ALA A 83 -9.42 -8.97 -16.49
CA ALA A 83 -10.81 -8.88 -16.93
C ALA A 83 -11.03 -7.54 -17.68
N PRO A 84 -12.03 -7.44 -18.58
CA PRO A 84 -12.15 -6.30 -19.48
C PRO A 84 -12.61 -4.99 -18.81
N VAL A 85 -12.99 -5.01 -17.52
CA VAL A 85 -13.52 -3.84 -16.81
C VAL A 85 -13.06 -3.80 -15.34
N CYS A 86 -13.24 -2.65 -14.69
CA CYS A 86 -12.65 -2.29 -13.40
C CYS A 86 -12.92 -3.28 -12.25
N SER A 87 -14.18 -3.47 -11.86
CA SER A 87 -14.53 -4.26 -10.67
C SER A 87 -14.12 -5.73 -10.78
N PRO A 88 -14.35 -6.44 -11.89
CA PRO A 88 -13.88 -7.83 -12.06
C PRO A 88 -12.36 -7.98 -11.98
N THR A 89 -11.59 -7.05 -12.54
CA THR A 89 -10.12 -7.06 -12.45
C THR A 89 -9.66 -6.89 -11.01
N ARG A 90 -10.24 -5.93 -10.29
CA ARG A 90 -9.93 -5.67 -8.87
C ARG A 90 -10.32 -6.86 -8.00
N ALA A 91 -11.46 -7.49 -8.25
CA ALA A 91 -11.89 -8.69 -7.52
C ALA A 91 -10.91 -9.85 -7.72
N SER A 92 -10.46 -10.04 -8.96
CA SER A 92 -9.46 -11.07 -9.29
C SER A 92 -8.12 -10.80 -8.62
N LEU A 93 -7.66 -9.54 -8.61
CA LEU A 93 -6.42 -9.16 -7.93
C LEU A 93 -6.50 -9.39 -6.42
N MET A 94 -7.65 -9.06 -5.80
CA MET A 94 -7.83 -9.25 -4.37
C MET A 94 -7.91 -10.74 -3.99
N THR A 95 -8.55 -11.58 -4.81
CA THR A 95 -8.89 -12.96 -4.41
C THR A 95 -8.08 -14.06 -5.10
N GLY A 96 -7.24 -13.70 -6.09
CA GLY A 96 -6.54 -14.68 -6.94
C GLY A 96 -7.48 -15.58 -7.75
N THR A 97 -8.73 -15.17 -7.93
CA THR A 97 -9.81 -16.02 -8.42
C THR A 97 -10.53 -15.39 -9.61
N HIS A 98 -11.02 -16.22 -10.54
CA HIS A 98 -11.84 -15.74 -11.66
C HIS A 98 -13.07 -14.98 -11.14
N PRO A 99 -13.38 -13.79 -11.68
CA PRO A 99 -14.27 -12.86 -11.00
C PRO A 99 -15.73 -13.33 -10.94
N THR A 100 -16.15 -14.19 -11.87
CA THR A 100 -17.48 -14.83 -11.82
C THR A 100 -17.64 -15.81 -10.65
N ARG A 101 -16.56 -16.47 -10.17
CA ARG A 101 -16.63 -17.36 -8.99
C ARG A 101 -16.96 -16.55 -7.74
N VAL A 102 -16.43 -15.33 -7.63
CA VAL A 102 -16.64 -14.44 -6.48
C VAL A 102 -17.82 -13.47 -6.68
N GLY A 103 -18.66 -13.72 -7.70
CA GLY A 103 -19.89 -12.96 -7.94
C GLY A 103 -19.71 -11.58 -8.57
N ILE A 104 -18.51 -11.21 -9.04
CA ILE A 104 -18.21 -9.90 -9.63
C ILE A 104 -18.08 -10.01 -11.15
N GLY A 105 -19.19 -10.28 -11.84
CA GLY A 105 -19.19 -10.46 -13.30
C GLY A 105 -19.10 -9.18 -14.14
N GLY A 106 -19.30 -8.01 -13.53
CA GLY A 106 -19.37 -6.73 -14.25
C GLY A 106 -19.03 -5.53 -13.36
N VAL A 107 -19.18 -4.33 -13.91
CA VAL A 107 -18.93 -3.08 -13.20
C VAL A 107 -19.93 -2.92 -12.05
N LEU A 108 -19.42 -2.65 -10.86
CA LEU A 108 -20.23 -2.26 -9.71
C LEU A 108 -20.54 -0.77 -9.78
N PHE A 109 -21.78 -0.41 -9.47
CA PHE A 109 -22.31 0.93 -9.41
C PHE A 109 -22.75 1.28 -7.98
N PRO A 110 -22.85 2.57 -7.62
CA PRO A 110 -23.16 3.02 -6.27
C PRO A 110 -24.40 2.38 -5.62
N ARG A 111 -25.42 2.06 -6.42
CA ARG A 111 -26.69 1.49 -5.94
C ARG A 111 -26.74 -0.03 -5.97
N ASN A 112 -25.68 -0.71 -6.39
CA ASN A 112 -25.63 -2.15 -6.27
C ASN A 112 -25.59 -2.54 -4.80
N ASN A 113 -26.50 -3.42 -4.40
CA ASN A 113 -26.53 -4.06 -3.08
C ASN A 113 -25.64 -5.31 -3.02
N HIS A 114 -24.71 -5.45 -3.97
CA HIS A 114 -23.72 -6.51 -4.02
C HIS A 114 -22.31 -5.91 -4.15
N GLY A 115 -21.33 -6.69 -3.71
CA GLY A 115 -19.91 -6.35 -3.68
C GLY A 115 -19.09 -7.60 -3.43
N LEU A 116 -17.78 -7.45 -3.22
CA LEU A 116 -16.93 -8.57 -2.87
C LEU A 116 -17.40 -9.16 -1.54
N ASN A 117 -17.73 -10.45 -1.54
CA ASN A 117 -18.24 -11.10 -0.34
C ASN A 117 -17.20 -11.05 0.80
N PRO A 118 -17.55 -10.58 2.01
CA PRO A 118 -16.63 -10.53 3.16
C PRO A 118 -16.04 -11.87 3.59
N ASN A 119 -16.61 -12.98 3.13
CA ASN A 119 -16.09 -14.33 3.40
C ASN A 119 -15.01 -14.78 2.39
N GLU A 120 -14.76 -14.03 1.31
CA GLU A 120 -13.62 -14.33 0.42
C GLU A 120 -12.32 -13.90 1.09
N ILE A 121 -11.32 -14.77 1.04
CA ILE A 121 -9.98 -14.43 1.56
C ILE A 121 -9.28 -13.55 0.55
N THR A 122 -8.85 -12.36 0.98
CA THR A 122 -8.15 -11.40 0.12
C THR A 122 -6.64 -11.40 0.32
N LEU A 123 -5.90 -10.92 -0.68
CA LEU A 123 -4.45 -10.71 -0.64
C LEU A 123 -3.99 -9.94 0.61
N PRO A 124 -4.55 -8.78 0.97
CA PRO A 124 -4.18 -8.10 2.21
C PRO A 124 -4.52 -8.89 3.48
N GLU A 125 -5.58 -9.70 3.52
CA GLU A 125 -5.85 -10.59 4.67
C GLU A 125 -4.80 -11.70 4.80
N LEU A 126 -4.34 -12.26 3.68
CA LEU A 126 -3.25 -13.23 3.67
C LEU A 126 -1.94 -12.60 4.16
N LEU A 127 -1.63 -11.40 3.68
CA LEU A 127 -0.43 -10.66 4.11
C LEU A 127 -0.50 -10.31 5.60
N LYS A 128 -1.67 -9.88 6.10
CA LYS A 128 -1.87 -9.61 7.54
C LYS A 128 -1.56 -10.81 8.44
N ARG A 129 -1.90 -12.02 8.00
CA ARG A 129 -1.56 -13.26 8.75
C ARG A 129 -0.06 -13.50 8.86
N GLN A 130 0.74 -12.80 8.06
CA GLN A 130 2.21 -12.84 8.07
C GLN A 130 2.80 -11.55 8.67
N ASP A 131 2.02 -10.84 9.49
CA ASP A 131 2.40 -9.60 10.19
C ASP A 131 2.71 -8.40 9.28
N TYR A 132 2.23 -8.44 8.03
CA TYR A 132 2.27 -7.26 7.17
C TYR A 132 1.23 -6.24 7.58
N ALA A 133 1.67 -5.00 7.64
CA ALA A 133 0.79 -3.85 7.74
C ALA A 133 0.32 -3.46 6.31
N THR A 134 -0.97 -3.23 6.11
CA THR A 134 -1.57 -3.12 4.77
C THR A 134 -2.23 -1.76 4.53
N ALA A 135 -2.11 -1.22 3.31
CA ALA A 135 -2.73 0.04 2.94
C ALA A 135 -3.20 0.00 1.48
N ILE A 136 -4.32 0.68 1.21
CA ILE A 136 -4.80 0.96 -0.14
C ILE A 136 -4.93 2.47 -0.34
N ILE A 137 -4.31 2.97 -1.40
CA ILE A 137 -4.39 4.37 -1.79
C ILE A 137 -4.98 4.43 -3.20
N GLY A 138 -6.12 5.10 -3.34
CA GLY A 138 -6.87 5.22 -4.60
C GLY A 138 -8.19 4.46 -4.61
N LYS A 139 -8.58 4.00 -5.81
CA LYS A 139 -9.90 3.43 -6.10
C LYS A 139 -10.08 2.03 -5.52
N TRP A 140 -11.20 1.79 -4.84
CA TRP A 140 -11.60 0.46 -4.37
C TRP A 140 -12.45 -0.32 -5.39
N HIS A 141 -13.66 0.17 -5.68
CA HIS A 141 -14.59 -0.34 -6.71
C HIS A 141 -15.06 -1.79 -6.55
N LEU A 142 -15.14 -2.30 -5.30
CA LEU A 142 -15.61 -3.64 -4.96
C LEU A 142 -16.85 -3.67 -4.06
N GLY A 143 -17.63 -2.59 -4.07
CA GLY A 143 -18.92 -2.50 -3.38
C GLY A 143 -19.05 -1.21 -2.57
N ASN A 144 -20.29 -0.75 -2.40
CA ASN A 144 -20.55 0.54 -1.77
C ASN A 144 -20.96 0.44 -0.28
N GLN A 145 -21.60 -0.67 0.13
CA GLN A 145 -21.97 -0.87 1.53
C GLN A 145 -20.75 -1.03 2.43
N ASP A 146 -20.93 -0.75 3.73
CA ASP A 146 -19.85 -0.75 4.72
C ASP A 146 -19.11 -2.09 4.74
N MET A 147 -19.85 -3.21 4.78
CA MET A 147 -19.28 -4.57 4.78
C MET A 147 -18.38 -4.87 3.57
N PHE A 148 -18.52 -4.15 2.46
CA PHE A 148 -17.69 -4.33 1.26
C PHE A 148 -16.49 -3.39 1.21
N GLN A 149 -16.30 -2.50 2.18
CA GLN A 149 -15.21 -1.50 2.15
C GLN A 149 -13.83 -2.14 2.44
N PRO A 150 -12.72 -1.52 1.99
CA PRO A 150 -11.40 -2.15 2.06
C PRO A 150 -10.96 -2.58 3.46
N LEU A 151 -11.34 -1.82 4.49
CA LEU A 151 -10.99 -2.11 5.89
C LEU A 151 -11.64 -3.43 6.38
N ASN A 152 -12.76 -3.83 5.78
CA ASN A 152 -13.42 -5.11 6.04
C ASN A 152 -12.83 -6.27 5.21
N HIS A 153 -11.80 -5.98 4.40
CA HIS A 153 -11.11 -6.94 3.53
C HIS A 153 -9.61 -6.89 3.77
N GLY A 154 -9.17 -6.72 5.02
CA GLY A 154 -7.77 -6.86 5.42
C GLY A 154 -6.88 -5.62 5.27
N PHE A 155 -7.35 -4.49 4.76
CA PHE A 155 -6.57 -3.25 4.76
C PHE A 155 -6.59 -2.56 6.13
N ASP A 156 -5.44 -2.09 6.65
CA ASP A 156 -5.38 -1.26 7.87
C ASP A 156 -5.69 0.21 7.58
N TYR A 157 -5.38 0.66 6.37
CA TYR A 157 -5.52 2.05 5.96
C TYR A 157 -6.14 2.17 4.58
N TRP A 158 -7.02 3.15 4.41
CA TRP A 158 -7.54 3.52 3.10
C TRP A 158 -7.58 5.03 2.94
N TYR A 159 -7.10 5.51 1.79
CA TYR A 159 -7.30 6.87 1.31
C TYR A 159 -7.64 6.86 -0.18
N GLY A 160 -8.84 7.29 -0.58
CA GLY A 160 -9.23 7.31 -2.00
C GLY A 160 -10.73 7.30 -2.23
N THR A 161 -11.16 6.72 -3.36
CA THR A 161 -12.56 6.75 -3.82
C THR A 161 -13.21 5.36 -3.73
N PRO A 162 -14.49 5.26 -3.32
CA PRO A 162 -15.18 3.97 -3.20
C PRO A 162 -15.44 3.31 -4.57
N ALA A 163 -15.55 4.11 -5.62
CA ALA A 163 -15.89 3.69 -6.97
C ALA A 163 -15.07 4.48 -8.01
N SER A 164 -15.43 4.34 -9.29
CA SER A 164 -14.85 5.12 -10.39
C SER A 164 -14.92 6.63 -10.09
N ASN A 165 -13.93 7.37 -10.57
CA ASN A 165 -13.90 8.83 -10.42
C ASN A 165 -15.04 9.53 -11.19
N SER A 166 -15.63 8.84 -12.18
CA SER A 166 -16.82 9.24 -12.93
C SER A 166 -18.15 8.79 -12.30
N GLN A 167 -18.11 8.02 -11.20
CA GLN A 167 -19.30 7.54 -10.51
C GLN A 167 -19.56 8.35 -9.23
N GLY A 168 -20.83 8.53 -8.89
CA GLY A 168 -21.21 9.09 -7.60
C GLY A 168 -21.08 8.08 -6.46
N PHE A 169 -21.78 8.36 -5.36
CA PHE A 169 -21.96 7.43 -4.25
C PHE A 169 -23.33 7.62 -3.62
N ASP A 170 -23.83 6.62 -2.90
CA ASP A 170 -25.00 6.80 -2.04
C ASP A 170 -24.60 7.54 -0.75
N PRO A 171 -25.03 8.80 -0.55
CA PRO A 171 -24.63 9.60 0.60
C PRO A 171 -25.27 9.14 1.92
N LYS A 172 -26.33 8.33 1.87
CA LYS A 172 -27.11 7.93 3.04
C LYS A 172 -26.44 6.80 3.81
N ILE A 173 -25.56 6.04 3.16
CA ILE A 173 -24.87 4.89 3.75
C ILE A 173 -23.43 5.18 4.18
N LYS A 174 -22.99 6.44 4.07
CA LYS A 174 -21.64 6.86 4.42
C LYS A 174 -21.61 7.75 5.66
N GLN A 175 -20.50 7.68 6.36
CA GLN A 175 -20.17 8.59 7.45
C GLN A 175 -19.33 9.75 6.91
N TYR A 176 -19.45 10.91 7.54
CA TYR A 176 -18.78 12.15 7.13
C TYR A 176 -18.00 12.72 8.30
N ALA A 177 -16.77 13.16 8.03
CA ALA A 177 -15.99 13.89 8.99
C ALA A 177 -16.71 15.18 9.41
N GLU A 178 -16.50 15.62 10.65
CA GLU A 178 -17.04 16.90 11.13
C GLU A 178 -16.52 18.07 10.29
N ASP A 179 -15.24 18.01 9.93
CA ASP A 179 -14.52 18.95 9.08
C ASP A 179 -14.50 18.54 7.59
N CYS A 180 -15.46 17.73 7.15
CA CYS A 180 -15.59 17.34 5.75
C CYS A 180 -15.62 18.58 4.84
N PHE A 181 -14.75 18.61 3.83
CA PHE A 181 -14.63 19.73 2.92
C PHE A 181 -15.69 19.64 1.81
N TRP A 182 -16.67 20.54 1.84
CA TRP A 182 -17.75 20.61 0.86
C TRP A 182 -17.39 21.61 -0.24
N ARG A 183 -17.17 21.13 -1.45
CA ARG A 183 -16.79 21.94 -2.61
C ARG A 183 -18.01 22.35 -3.42
N GLU A 184 -17.82 23.25 -4.38
CA GLU A 184 -18.81 23.54 -5.43
C GLU A 184 -20.20 23.95 -4.90
N GLY A 185 -20.24 24.56 -3.71
CA GLY A 185 -21.48 25.03 -3.08
C GLY A 185 -22.33 23.93 -2.43
N TYR A 186 -21.85 22.68 -2.40
CA TYR A 186 -22.52 21.63 -1.65
C TYR A 186 -22.42 21.88 -0.13
N THR A 187 -23.41 21.37 0.60
CA THR A 187 -23.38 21.28 2.06
C THR A 187 -23.70 19.85 2.50
N ARG A 188 -23.49 19.56 3.79
CA ARG A 188 -23.88 18.28 4.38
C ARG A 188 -25.36 17.99 4.16
N GLU A 189 -26.21 19.00 4.34
CA GLU A 189 -27.67 18.92 4.19
C GLU A 189 -28.03 18.66 2.73
N SER A 190 -27.43 19.39 1.78
CA SER A 190 -27.71 19.19 0.37
C SER A 190 -27.31 17.78 -0.07
N ILE A 191 -26.13 17.30 0.33
CA ILE A 191 -25.63 15.97 -0.05
C ILE A 191 -26.51 14.85 0.53
N ARG A 192 -26.92 14.96 1.80
CA ARG A 192 -27.72 13.90 2.46
C ARG A 192 -29.12 13.69 1.87
N THR A 193 -29.66 14.70 1.18
CA THR A 193 -30.96 14.59 0.52
C THR A 193 -30.87 13.98 -0.88
N MET A 194 -29.67 13.85 -1.46
CA MET A 194 -29.48 13.28 -2.78
C MET A 194 -29.66 11.76 -2.78
N ASN A 195 -30.09 11.23 -3.92
CA ASN A 195 -30.10 9.79 -4.16
C ASN A 195 -28.75 9.26 -4.65
N GLU A 196 -27.93 10.14 -5.23
CA GLU A 196 -26.56 9.87 -5.62
C GLU A 196 -25.80 11.19 -5.56
N ALA A 197 -24.73 11.22 -4.77
CA ALA A 197 -23.89 12.38 -4.57
C ALA A 197 -22.61 12.27 -5.42
N PRO A 198 -21.96 13.39 -5.79
CA PRO A 198 -20.72 13.38 -6.55
C PRO A 198 -19.61 12.55 -5.90
N CYS A 199 -18.65 12.05 -6.68
CA CYS A 199 -17.54 11.21 -6.22
C CYS A 199 -16.87 11.79 -4.95
N PRO A 200 -16.82 11.04 -3.84
CA PRO A 200 -16.25 11.51 -2.58
C PRO A 200 -14.78 11.10 -2.48
N LEU A 201 -14.05 11.80 -1.61
CA LEU A 201 -12.81 11.28 -1.08
C LEU A 201 -13.03 10.72 0.33
N VAL A 202 -12.45 9.56 0.57
CA VAL A 202 -12.62 8.80 1.80
C VAL A 202 -11.26 8.56 2.46
N ARG A 203 -11.22 8.66 3.79
CA ARG A 203 -10.13 8.17 4.63
C ARG A 203 -10.70 7.24 5.70
N ASN A 204 -10.23 5.99 5.76
CA ASN A 204 -10.66 4.97 6.73
C ASN A 204 -12.19 4.86 6.87
N ASN A 205 -12.90 4.70 5.76
CA ASN A 205 -14.38 4.65 5.65
C ASN A 205 -15.13 5.95 5.99
N ILE A 206 -14.44 7.04 6.33
CA ILE A 206 -15.03 8.36 6.58
C ILE A 206 -14.85 9.26 5.36
N VAL A 207 -15.94 9.82 4.86
CA VAL A 207 -15.90 10.82 3.79
C VAL A 207 -15.32 12.12 4.35
N ILE A 208 -14.26 12.61 3.71
CA ILE A 208 -13.52 13.81 4.12
C ILE A 208 -13.67 14.98 3.13
N GLU A 209 -14.15 14.72 1.91
CA GLU A 209 -14.30 15.74 0.87
C GLU A 209 -15.37 15.33 -0.15
N VAL A 210 -16.25 16.26 -0.53
CA VAL A 210 -17.29 16.07 -1.55
C VAL A 210 -17.57 17.36 -2.33
N PRO A 211 -17.59 17.33 -3.67
CA PRO A 211 -16.91 16.35 -4.52
C PRO A 211 -15.40 16.35 -4.26
N ALA A 212 -14.76 15.21 -4.49
CA ALA A 212 -13.31 15.12 -4.47
C ALA A 212 -12.69 15.97 -5.60
N ASP A 213 -11.67 16.76 -5.28
CA ASP A 213 -10.82 17.41 -6.27
C ASP A 213 -9.92 16.36 -6.96
N GLN A 214 -10.38 15.96 -8.14
CA GLN A 214 -9.75 14.92 -8.95
C GLN A 214 -8.49 15.42 -9.67
N THR A 215 -8.34 16.75 -9.84
CA THR A 215 -7.19 17.34 -10.56
C THR A 215 -5.87 17.05 -9.87
N HIS A 216 -5.91 16.79 -8.57
CA HIS A 216 -4.75 16.51 -7.73
C HIS A 216 -4.63 15.04 -7.30
N PHE A 217 -5.45 14.11 -7.82
CA PHE A 217 -5.41 12.71 -7.38
C PHE A 217 -4.03 12.09 -7.47
N THR A 218 -3.30 12.29 -8.57
CA THR A 218 -1.92 11.78 -8.70
C THR A 218 -1.02 12.30 -7.58
N GLN A 219 -0.98 13.61 -7.34
CA GLN A 219 -0.15 14.18 -6.27
C GLN A 219 -0.58 13.69 -4.88
N ARG A 220 -1.89 13.64 -4.62
CA ARG A 220 -2.44 13.24 -3.33
C ARG A 220 -2.14 11.78 -3.03
N TYR A 221 -2.36 10.90 -4.01
CA TYR A 221 -2.08 9.48 -3.87
C TYR A 221 -0.58 9.20 -3.77
N THR A 222 0.27 9.88 -4.54
CA THR A 222 1.73 9.75 -4.39
C THR A 222 2.19 10.15 -2.99
N ARG A 223 1.70 11.29 -2.47
CA ARG A 223 2.07 11.77 -1.12
C ARG A 223 1.59 10.81 -0.03
N GLU A 224 0.34 10.34 -0.12
CA GLU A 224 -0.21 9.38 0.86
C GLU A 224 0.53 8.04 0.81
N SER A 225 0.83 7.52 -0.38
CA SER A 225 1.64 6.29 -0.53
C SER A 225 3.04 6.45 0.07
N ALA A 226 3.72 7.57 -0.19
CA ALA A 226 5.04 7.85 0.39
C ALA A 226 4.98 8.00 1.91
N ALA A 227 3.94 8.66 2.44
CA ALA A 227 3.73 8.80 3.88
C ALA A 227 3.50 7.43 4.56
N GLN A 228 2.69 6.56 3.98
CA GLN A 228 2.46 5.22 4.51
C GLN A 228 3.73 4.35 4.47
N ALA A 229 4.56 4.50 3.44
CA ALA A 229 5.86 3.83 3.38
C ALA A 229 6.83 4.36 4.45
N ALA A 230 6.96 5.69 4.58
CA ALA A 230 7.90 6.34 5.50
C ALA A 230 7.55 6.14 6.99
N GLN A 231 6.26 6.10 7.34
CA GLN A 231 5.82 5.81 8.72
C GLN A 231 6.23 4.41 9.19
N ARG A 232 6.47 3.49 8.26
CA ARG A 232 6.63 2.06 8.52
C ARG A 232 8.05 1.56 8.27
N ASP A 233 8.85 2.32 7.52
CA ASP A 233 10.30 2.18 7.42
C ASP A 233 11.00 3.55 7.54
N PRO A 234 11.44 3.96 8.74
CA PRO A 234 12.14 5.22 8.94
C PRO A 234 13.44 5.35 8.13
N GLN A 235 14.04 4.23 7.69
CA GLN A 235 15.24 4.24 6.84
C GLN A 235 14.89 4.56 5.38
N ALA A 236 13.70 4.18 4.89
CA ALA A 236 13.22 4.51 3.55
C ALA A 236 12.83 6.01 3.37
N ALA A 237 12.56 6.72 4.47
CA ALA A 237 12.25 8.15 4.44
C ALA A 237 13.45 9.02 4.01
N ASP A 238 14.67 8.56 4.25
CA ASP A 238 15.91 9.29 3.98
C ASP A 238 16.27 9.25 2.47
N GLU A 239 15.92 8.17 1.77
CA GLU A 239 16.17 8.02 0.33
C GLU A 239 15.12 8.71 -0.56
N SER A 240 13.92 8.96 -0.03
CA SER A 240 12.78 9.50 -0.79
C SER A 240 12.66 11.02 -0.80
N GLY A 241 13.54 11.74 -0.08
CA GLY A 241 13.47 13.21 0.02
C GLY A 241 12.21 13.74 0.73
N ALA A 242 11.45 12.86 1.40
CA ALA A 242 10.19 13.18 2.07
C ALA A 242 10.34 14.09 3.31
N GLY A 243 11.58 14.37 3.75
CA GLY A 243 11.91 15.23 4.89
C GLY A 243 11.67 16.73 4.68
N LYS A 244 11.25 17.19 3.50
CA LYS A 244 10.88 18.60 3.26
C LYS A 244 9.36 18.77 3.27
N THR A 245 8.75 18.63 4.44
CA THR A 245 7.35 19.01 4.66
C THR A 245 7.26 20.54 4.74
N THR A 246 7.14 21.21 3.60
CA THR A 246 6.66 22.59 3.57
C THR A 246 5.19 22.57 3.98
N ARG A 247 4.88 23.09 5.17
CA ARG A 247 3.50 23.35 5.60
C ARG A 247 2.88 24.36 4.64
N TYR A 248 2.10 23.90 3.67
CA TYR A 248 1.13 24.73 2.96
C TYR A 248 -0.18 24.71 3.76
N ARG A 249 -0.20 25.47 4.86
CA ARG A 249 -1.39 26.25 5.20
C ARG A 249 -1.22 27.55 4.41
N ASP A 250 -2.30 28.05 3.83
CA ASP A 250 -2.37 29.27 3.00
C ASP A 250 -2.35 28.99 1.48
N ALA A 251 -3.44 28.39 1.00
CA ALA A 251 -4.01 28.63 -0.33
C ALA A 251 -5.46 28.06 -0.34
N LEU A 252 -6.33 28.72 0.40
CA LEU A 252 -7.77 28.79 0.13
C LEU A 252 -8.08 30.25 -0.21
#